data_AF-A0AAF0Z553-F1
#
_entry.id   AF-A0AAF0Z553-F1
#
_cell.length_a   1.000
_cell.length_b   1.000
_cell.length_c   1.000
_cell.angle_alpha   90.00
_cell.angle_beta   90.00
_cell.angle_gamma   90.00
#
_symmetry.space_group_name_H-M   'P 1'
#
loop_
_entity.id
_entity.type
_entity.pdbx_description
1 polymer ?
#
loop_
_entity_poly.entity_id
_entity_poly.type
_entity_poly.pdbx_seq_one_letter_code
_entity_poly.pdbx_strand_id
1 'polypeptide(L)'
;MNGSHPQGLSSDDVAELEAWAEAGDFVGVSAGHALVGDEARSAGRALLAAAGIDVDALDHERLSTESSEEAAAQPVTPGPEWHVQAPGPLDRAARERAAREGKDLSTFVRDVVDQYLAAS
;
A
#
# COMPACT_ATOMS: atom_id res chain seq x y z
N MET A 1 15.74 32.30 15.80
CA MET A 1 14.35 31.86 16.06
C MET A 1 13.48 32.36 14.93
N ASN A 2 12.98 31.45 14.08
CA ASN A 2 11.65 31.57 13.47
C ASN A 2 11.33 30.22 12.83
N GLY A 3 10.44 29.47 13.48
CA GLY A 3 9.98 28.17 13.01
C GLY A 3 8.95 28.35 11.90
N SER A 4 9.24 27.77 10.74
CA SER A 4 8.24 27.54 9.70
C SER A 4 7.18 26.58 10.22
N HIS A 5 5.97 27.08 10.45
CA HIS A 5 4.80 26.23 10.62
C HIS A 5 4.35 25.74 9.23
N PRO A 6 3.99 24.45 9.07
CA PRO A 6 3.31 24.00 7.87
C PRO A 6 1.91 24.64 7.86
N GLN A 7 1.66 25.51 6.88
CA GLN A 7 0.32 26.06 6.64
C GLN A 7 -0.61 24.89 6.34
N GLY A 8 -1.54 24.58 7.24
CA GLY A 8 -2.63 23.67 6.94
C GLY A 8 -3.47 24.24 5.80
N LEU A 9 -4.00 23.37 4.94
CA LEU A 9 -4.92 23.76 3.88
C LEU A 9 -6.05 24.60 4.49
N SER A 10 -6.30 25.77 3.90
CA SER A 10 -7.37 26.64 4.38
C SER A 10 -8.73 25.98 4.14
N SER A 11 -9.76 26.42 4.86
CA SER A 11 -11.12 25.89 4.66
C SER A 11 -11.62 26.09 3.23
N ASP A 12 -11.13 27.11 2.55
CA ASP A 12 -11.46 27.40 1.16
C ASP A 12 -10.76 26.42 0.21
N ASP A 13 -9.49 26.06 0.49
CA ASP A 13 -8.77 25.04 -0.28
C ASP A 13 -9.44 23.66 -0.17
N VAL A 14 -9.96 23.32 1.01
CA VAL A 14 -10.69 22.05 1.22
C VAL A 14 -12.01 22.04 0.45
N ALA A 15 -12.76 23.15 0.48
CA ALA A 15 -14.02 23.26 -0.25
C ALA A 15 -13.81 23.21 -1.78
N GLU A 16 -12.73 23.80 -2.27
CA GLU A 16 -12.35 23.73 -3.69
C GLU A 16 -11.98 22.30 -4.10
N LEU A 17 -11.25 21.57 -3.24
CA LEU A 17 -10.91 20.17 -3.47
C LEU A 17 -12.13 19.24 -3.43
N GLU A 18 -13.07 19.48 -2.51
CA GLU A 18 -14.34 18.74 -2.44
C GLU A 18 -15.21 18.99 -3.68
N ALA A 19 -15.32 20.24 -4.13
CA ALA A 19 -16.07 20.59 -5.33
C ALA A 19 -15.47 19.99 -6.60
N TRP A 20 -14.13 19.96 -6.70
CA TRP A 20 -13.43 19.32 -7.80
C TRP A 20 -13.61 17.79 -7.79
N ALA A 21 -13.55 17.15 -6.62
CA ALA A 21 -13.76 15.71 -6.48
C ALA A 21 -15.19 15.28 -6.85
N GLU A 22 -16.21 16.05 -6.42
CA GLU A 22 -17.62 15.83 -6.77
C GLU A 22 -17.93 16.09 -8.24
N ALA A 23 -17.20 17.01 -8.88
CA ALA A 23 -17.33 17.24 -10.32
C ALA A 23 -16.92 16.02 -11.16
N GLY A 24 -16.11 15.11 -10.59
CA GLY A 24 -15.67 13.88 -11.25
C GLY A 24 -14.83 14.12 -12.52
N ASP A 25 -14.39 15.37 -12.74
CA ASP A 25 -13.54 15.77 -13.86
C ASP A 25 -12.09 15.43 -13.55
N PHE A 26 -11.84 14.14 -13.39
CA PHE A 26 -10.49 13.62 -13.33
C PHE A 26 -9.92 13.70 -14.74
N VAL A 27 -8.79 14.38 -14.89
CA VAL A 27 -7.93 14.17 -16.05
C VAL A 27 -7.50 12.71 -15.96
N GLY A 28 -8.24 11.83 -16.64
CA GLY A 28 -7.87 10.44 -16.75
C GLY A 28 -6.43 10.42 -17.23
N VAL A 29 -5.56 9.72 -16.50
CA VAL A 29 -4.21 9.46 -16.98
C VAL A 29 -4.40 8.83 -18.35
N SER A 30 -4.07 9.60 -19.39
CA SER A 30 -4.20 9.17 -20.78
C SER A 30 -3.63 7.76 -20.87
N ALA A 31 -4.30 6.86 -21.59
CA ALA A 31 -3.93 5.46 -21.76
C ALA A 31 -2.50 5.29 -22.32
N GLY A 32 -1.51 5.56 -21.49
CA GLY A 32 -0.13 5.17 -21.66
C GLY A 32 -0.08 3.70 -21.28
N HIS A 33 0.56 2.91 -22.11
CA HIS A 33 0.82 1.53 -21.76
C HIS A 33 1.68 1.55 -20.50
N ALA A 34 1.19 0.95 -19.42
CA ALA A 34 2.00 0.80 -18.22
C ALA A 34 3.29 0.08 -18.62
N LEU A 35 4.44 0.71 -18.37
CA LEU A 35 5.71 0.05 -18.61
C LEU A 35 5.81 -1.11 -17.61
N VAL A 36 6.23 -2.27 -18.09
CA VAL A 36 6.37 -3.48 -17.27
C VAL A 36 7.76 -4.07 -17.44
N GLY A 37 8.19 -4.84 -16.44
CA GLY A 37 9.49 -5.51 -16.48
C GLY A 37 10.66 -4.54 -16.59
N ASP A 38 11.60 -4.85 -17.48
CA ASP A 38 12.87 -4.14 -17.60
C ASP A 38 12.71 -2.69 -18.08
N GLU A 39 11.66 -2.42 -18.85
CA GLU A 39 11.35 -1.07 -19.34
C GLU A 39 10.86 -0.17 -18.19
N ALA A 40 9.98 -0.70 -17.33
CA ALA A 40 9.56 0.00 -16.11
C ALA A 40 10.75 0.22 -15.16
N ARG A 41 11.60 -0.79 -15.00
CA ARG A 41 12.80 -0.70 -14.15
C ARG A 41 13.74 0.39 -14.63
N SER A 42 14.01 0.43 -15.94
CA SER A 42 14.88 1.43 -16.56
C SER A 42 14.32 2.85 -16.42
N ALA A 43 13.02 3.02 -16.68
CA ALA A 43 12.34 4.31 -16.53
C ALA A 43 12.31 4.79 -15.07
N GLY A 44 12.03 3.89 -14.13
CA GLY A 44 12.06 4.19 -12.70
C GLY A 44 13.45 4.62 -12.22
N ARG A 45 14.50 3.92 -12.65
CA ARG A 45 15.90 4.28 -12.33
C ARG A 45 16.28 5.66 -12.89
N ALA A 46 15.88 5.95 -14.12
CA ALA A 46 16.12 7.26 -14.73
C ALA A 46 15.43 8.40 -13.94
N LEU A 47 14.21 8.16 -13.44
CA LEU A 47 13.46 9.14 -12.66
C LEU A 47 14.10 9.39 -11.28
N LEU A 48 14.53 8.33 -10.59
CA LEU A 48 15.25 8.45 -9.32
C LEU A 48 16.59 9.18 -9.48
N ALA A 49 17.35 8.88 -10.54
CA ALA A 49 18.58 9.58 -10.86
C ALA A 49 18.34 11.07 -11.17
N ALA A 50 17.26 11.39 -11.90
CA ALA A 50 16.88 12.78 -12.18
C ALA A 50 16.46 13.54 -10.91
N ALA A 51 15.93 12.85 -9.90
CA ALA A 51 15.63 13.39 -8.59
C ALA A 51 16.89 13.51 -7.68
N GLY A 52 18.07 13.11 -8.15
CA GLY A 52 19.32 13.14 -7.40
C GLY A 52 19.42 12.04 -6.33
N ILE A 53 18.62 10.99 -6.43
CA ILE A 53 18.63 9.86 -5.51
C ILE A 53 19.70 8.86 -5.96
N ASP A 54 20.58 8.48 -5.03
CA ASP A 54 21.57 7.43 -5.25
C ASP A 54 20.89 6.05 -5.20
N VAL A 55 20.60 5.53 -6.39
CA VAL A 55 19.91 4.25 -6.58
C VAL A 55 20.78 3.07 -6.13
N ASP A 56 22.11 3.17 -6.25
CA ASP A 56 23.01 2.08 -5.87
C ASP A 56 23.12 1.98 -4.34
N ALA A 57 23.08 3.12 -3.63
CA ALA A 57 22.97 3.15 -2.17
C ALA A 57 21.64 2.55 -1.68
N LEU A 58 20.53 2.86 -2.36
CA LEU A 58 19.20 2.32 -2.05
C LEU A 58 19.13 0.79 -2.26
N ASP A 59 19.71 0.29 -3.35
CA ASP A 59 19.77 -1.15 -3.61
C ASP A 59 20.65 -1.88 -2.59
N HIS A 60 21.75 -1.26 -2.14
CA HIS A 60 22.61 -1.80 -1.09
C HIS A 60 21.91 -1.83 0.28
N GLU A 61 21.13 -0.82 0.62
CA GLU A 61 20.31 -0.79 1.85
C GLU A 61 19.26 -1.91 1.82
N ARG A 62 18.55 -2.08 0.70
CA ARG A 62 17.56 -3.15 0.50
C ARG A 62 18.17 -4.54 0.70
N LEU A 63 19.32 -4.80 0.09
CA LEU A 63 20.05 -6.07 0.24
C LEU A 63 20.53 -6.31 1.68
N SER A 64 20.86 -5.24 2.41
CA SER A 64 21.30 -5.31 3.81
C SER A 64 20.13 -5.61 4.75
N THR A 65 18.93 -5.11 4.44
CA THR A 65 17.69 -5.42 5.18
C THR A 65 17.14 -6.81 4.86
N GLU A 66 17.22 -7.26 3.59
CA GLU A 66 16.75 -8.60 3.19
C GLU A 66 17.61 -9.74 3.79
N SER A 67 18.88 -9.48 4.15
CA SER A 67 19.74 -10.48 4.80
C SER A 67 19.48 -10.68 6.30
N SER A 68 18.71 -9.82 6.98
CA SER A 68 18.48 -9.95 8.43
C SER A 68 17.20 -10.70 8.82
N GLU A 69 16.28 -10.98 7.89
CA GLU A 69 14.96 -11.56 8.23
C GLU A 69 14.66 -12.95 7.67
N GLU A 70 15.51 -13.55 6.82
CA GLU A 70 15.14 -14.80 6.14
C GLU A 70 16.17 -15.93 6.29
N ALA A 71 16.25 -16.50 7.50
CA ALA A 71 16.61 -17.91 7.66
C ALA A 71 15.33 -18.70 7.93
N ALA A 72 14.81 -19.33 6.86
CA ALA A 72 13.76 -20.35 6.82
C ALA A 72 12.29 -19.89 6.88
N ALA A 73 11.78 -19.40 5.74
CA ALA A 73 10.42 -19.71 5.32
C ALA A 73 10.42 -19.96 3.79
N GLN A 74 9.86 -21.08 3.35
CA GLN A 74 9.74 -21.39 1.93
C GLN A 74 8.87 -20.31 1.25
N PRO A 75 9.17 -19.90 0.00
CA PRO A 75 8.41 -18.87 -0.69
C PRO A 75 6.98 -19.39 -0.93
N VAL A 76 6.05 -18.97 -0.08
CA VAL A 76 4.62 -19.08 -0.39
C VAL A 76 4.39 -18.08 -1.51
N THR A 77 4.16 -18.57 -2.73
CA THR A 77 3.80 -17.70 -3.85
C THR A 77 2.60 -16.86 -3.42
N PRO A 78 2.67 -15.51 -3.43
CA PRO A 78 1.53 -14.69 -3.04
C PRO A 78 0.35 -15.03 -3.95
N GLY A 79 -0.70 -15.59 -3.36
CA GLY A 79 -1.95 -15.88 -4.06
C GLY A 79 -2.65 -14.58 -4.49
N PRO A 80 -3.70 -14.67 -5.30
CA PRO A 80 -4.46 -13.48 -5.70
C PRO A 80 -4.98 -12.71 -4.47
N GLU A 81 -4.63 -11.43 -4.38
CA GLU A 81 -5.09 -10.55 -3.32
C GLU A 81 -6.50 -10.04 -3.62
N TRP A 82 -7.41 -10.17 -2.66
CA TRP A 82 -8.77 -9.66 -2.76
C TRP A 82 -8.96 -8.51 -1.78
N HIS A 83 -9.21 -7.32 -2.31
CA HIS A 83 -9.60 -6.18 -1.49
C HIS A 83 -11.10 -6.21 -1.25
N VAL A 84 -11.50 -6.33 0.01
CA VAL A 84 -12.92 -6.36 0.42
C VAL A 84 -13.19 -5.20 1.36
N GLN A 85 -14.24 -4.44 1.08
CA GLN A 85 -14.70 -3.39 1.98
C GLN A 85 -15.63 -4.00 3.04
N ALA A 86 -15.16 -4.01 4.29
CA ALA A 86 -15.96 -4.42 5.43
C ALA A 86 -16.62 -3.21 6.11
N PRO A 87 -17.85 -3.34 6.66
CA PRO A 87 -18.42 -2.32 7.53
C PRO A 87 -17.47 -2.03 8.71
N GLY A 88 -17.27 -0.76 9.06
CA GLY A 88 -16.31 -0.33 10.08
C GLY A 88 -16.40 -1.09 11.42
N PRO A 89 -17.59 -1.37 11.98
CA PRO A 89 -17.71 -2.16 13.20
C PRO A 89 -17.22 -3.60 13.05
N LEU A 90 -17.43 -4.21 11.88
CA LEU A 90 -17.00 -5.59 11.59
C LEU A 90 -15.48 -5.65 11.41
N ASP A 91 -14.90 -4.72 10.66
CA ASP A 91 -13.44 -4.61 10.49
C ASP A 91 -12.74 -4.44 11.86
N ARG A 92 -13.26 -3.54 12.71
CA ARG A 92 -12.73 -3.35 14.07
C ARG A 92 -12.80 -4.63 14.89
N ALA A 93 -13.95 -5.29 14.92
CA ALA A 93 -14.14 -6.53 15.68
C ALA A 93 -13.21 -7.65 15.19
N ALA A 94 -13.02 -7.76 13.87
CA ALA A 94 -12.11 -8.72 13.25
C ALA A 94 -10.65 -8.44 13.63
N ARG A 95 -10.21 -7.17 13.58
CA ARG A 95 -8.85 -6.76 14.00
C ARG A 95 -8.58 -7.05 15.47
N GLU A 96 -9.49 -6.66 16.35
CA GLU A 96 -9.35 -6.92 17.79
C GLU A 96 -9.27 -8.41 18.10
N ARG A 97 -10.03 -9.23 17.36
CA ARG A 97 -10.00 -10.68 17.52
C ARG A 97 -8.73 -11.30 16.96
N ALA A 98 -8.31 -10.91 15.76
CA ALA A 98 -7.04 -11.36 15.17
C ALA A 98 -5.85 -11.05 16.10
N ALA A 99 -5.80 -9.84 16.66
CA ALA A 99 -4.77 -9.44 17.62
C ALA A 99 -4.78 -10.30 18.90
N ARG A 100 -5.96 -10.61 19.44
CA ARG A 100 -6.11 -11.49 20.62
C ARG A 100 -5.62 -12.91 20.35
N GLU A 101 -5.78 -13.38 19.12
CA GLU A 101 -5.37 -14.71 18.67
C GLU A 101 -3.91 -14.73 18.16
N GLY A 102 -3.22 -13.58 18.17
CA GLY A 102 -1.83 -13.46 17.70
C GLY A 102 -1.67 -13.69 16.20
N LYS A 103 -2.73 -13.45 15.41
CA LYS A 103 -2.76 -13.64 13.95
C LYS A 103 -2.84 -12.31 13.22
N ASP A 104 -2.34 -12.27 11.99
CA ASP A 104 -2.67 -11.18 11.07
C ASP A 104 -4.14 -11.28 10.64
N LEU A 105 -4.71 -10.14 10.25
CA LEU A 105 -6.12 -10.04 9.87
C LEU A 105 -6.46 -10.94 8.68
N SER A 106 -5.56 -11.07 7.70
CA SER A 106 -5.81 -11.84 6.49
C SER A 106 -5.86 -13.34 6.77
N THR A 107 -4.94 -13.86 7.59
CA THR A 107 -4.96 -15.24 8.08
C THR A 107 -6.22 -15.52 8.90
N PHE A 108 -6.58 -14.61 9.80
CA PHE A 108 -7.80 -14.74 10.59
C PHE A 108 -9.06 -14.81 9.71
N VAL A 109 -9.19 -13.93 8.72
CA VAL A 109 -10.35 -13.90 7.81
C VAL A 109 -10.41 -15.18 6.98
N ARG A 110 -9.28 -15.69 6.48
CA ARG A 110 -9.25 -16.98 5.74
C ARG A 110 -9.72 -18.13 6.62
N ASP A 111 -9.20 -18.25 7.84
CA ASP A 111 -9.61 -19.30 8.79
C ASP A 111 -11.11 -19.26 9.06
N VAL A 112 -11.69 -18.06 9.22
CA VAL A 112 -13.13 -17.90 9.49
C VAL A 112 -13.96 -18.27 8.25
N VAL A 113 -13.52 -17.88 7.06
CA VAL A 113 -14.19 -18.25 5.80
C VAL A 113 -14.14 -19.76 5.59
N ASP A 114 -13.00 -20.40 5.81
CA ASP A 114 -12.86 -21.85 5.70
C ASP A 114 -13.77 -22.58 6.70
N GLN A 115 -13.86 -22.11 7.93
CA GLN A 115 -14.80 -22.65 8.93
C GLN A 115 -16.27 -22.49 8.51
N TYR A 116 -16.63 -21.34 7.95
CA TYR A 116 -17.98 -21.09 7.46
C TYR A 116 -18.34 -22.03 6.30
N LEU A 117 -17.41 -22.20 5.36
CA LEU A 117 -17.60 -23.09 4.21
C LEU A 117 -17.65 -24.57 4.63
N ALA A 118 -16.88 -24.98 5.63
CA ALA A 118 -16.91 -26.35 6.15
C ALA A 118 -18.19 -26.67 6.95
N ALA A 119 -18.85 -25.65 7.50
CA ALA A 119 -20.10 -25.78 8.25
C ALA A 119 -21.36 -25.64 7.38
N SER A 120 -21.21 -25.33 6.09
CA SER A 120 -22.28 -25.16 5.10
C SER A 120 -22.51 -26.45 4.30
#